data_AF-A0A933CC96-F1
#
_entry.id   AF-A0A933CC96-F1
#
_cell.length_a   1.000
_cell.length_b   1.000
_cell.length_c   1.000
_cell.angle_alpha   90.00
_cell.angle_beta   90.00
_cell.angle_gamma   90.00
#
_symmetry.space_group_name_H-M   'P 1'
#
loop_
_entity.id
_entity.type
_entity.pdbx_description
1 polymer ?
#
loop_
_entity_poly.entity_id
_entity_poly.type
_entity_poly.pdbx_seq_one_letter_code
_entity_poly.pdbx_strand_id
1 'polypeptide(L)'
;MAEPILPPPGRPVSLPDRVPSEQTAVCRLAHVLIGAACRPLWGPQAEGVEHLPPTGRVILAFNHRHWMDTLVVPLIVQKVRYPRFLGKEELFRNPALGWLMRQLGIIPLNRRRGDVAALRQATAVLEEEGCLALYPEGTRSRTGAPGRAKPGVAFLAQQTGAPVVPGRLFETDRFPEPVTMRLKFGPALRYSGDGGKESCQAFADKVLETILSL
;
A
#
# COMPACT_ATOMS: atom_id res chain seq x y z
N MET A 1 -11.44 -37.65 -13.00
CA MET A 1 -11.25 -36.19 -12.90
C MET A 1 -10.40 -35.95 -11.67
N ALA A 2 -9.12 -35.64 -11.86
CA ALA A 2 -8.20 -35.38 -10.75
C ALA A 2 -8.45 -33.96 -10.23
N GLU A 3 -8.68 -33.82 -8.93
CA GLU A 3 -8.78 -32.52 -8.27
C GLU A 3 -7.48 -31.73 -8.45
N PRO A 4 -7.53 -30.41 -8.61
CA PRO A 4 -6.34 -29.59 -8.66
C PRO A 4 -5.70 -29.55 -7.27
N ILE A 5 -4.52 -30.16 -7.16
CA ILE A 5 -3.66 -30.12 -5.98
C ILE A 5 -3.28 -28.66 -5.73
N LEU A 6 -3.84 -28.07 -4.68
CA LEU A 6 -3.40 -26.78 -4.14
C LEU A 6 -1.91 -26.91 -3.73
N PRO A 7 -1.03 -25.99 -4.15
CA PRO A 7 0.36 -26.02 -3.70
C PRO A 7 0.43 -25.84 -2.18
N PRO A 8 1.36 -26.51 -1.49
CA PRO A 8 1.53 -26.37 -0.05
C PRO A 8 1.85 -24.90 0.30
N PRO A 9 1.41 -24.41 1.47
CA PRO A 9 1.68 -23.04 1.90
C PRO A 9 3.20 -22.78 1.87
N GLY A 10 3.61 -21.82 1.04
CA GLY A 10 4.99 -21.40 0.94
C GLY A 10 5.52 -21.00 2.31
N ARG A 11 6.73 -21.43 2.66
CA ARG A 11 7.40 -21.00 3.90
C ARG A 11 7.37 -19.46 3.94
N PRO A 12 6.99 -18.84 5.08
CA PRO A 12 7.18 -17.40 5.24
C PRO A 12 8.66 -17.08 5.02
N VAL A 13 8.96 -16.30 3.98
CA VAL A 13 10.32 -15.86 3.71
C VAL A 13 10.72 -14.93 4.85
N SER A 14 11.85 -15.23 5.49
CA SER A 14 12.45 -14.36 6.50
C SER A 14 12.78 -13.01 5.88
N LEU A 15 11.99 -11.99 6.25
CA LEU A 15 12.10 -10.64 5.73
C LEU A 15 13.47 -10.01 6.13
N PRO A 16 14.16 -9.28 5.23
CA PRO A 16 15.50 -8.71 5.48
C PRO A 16 15.54 -7.75 6.69
N ASP A 17 16.71 -7.61 7.33
CA ASP A 17 16.87 -6.95 8.63
C ASP A 17 17.00 -5.41 8.59
N ARG A 18 17.14 -4.78 7.41
CA ARG A 18 17.52 -3.36 7.30
C ARG A 18 16.35 -2.44 6.92
N VAL A 19 16.30 -1.27 7.56
CA VAL A 19 15.31 -0.20 7.32
C VAL A 19 15.96 0.93 6.52
N PRO A 20 15.34 1.48 5.45
CA PRO A 20 15.91 2.54 4.59
C PRO A 20 16.26 3.86 5.30
N SER A 21 17.26 4.57 4.76
CA SER A 21 17.87 5.79 5.30
C SER A 21 17.00 7.05 5.25
N GLU A 22 15.87 7.02 4.54
CA GLU A 22 14.95 8.17 4.38
C GLU A 22 14.05 8.43 5.59
N GLN A 23 14.05 7.53 6.59
CA GLN A 23 13.22 7.66 7.78
C GLN A 23 13.83 8.64 8.80
N THR A 24 13.01 9.51 9.39
CA THR A 24 13.44 10.29 10.57
C THR A 24 13.59 9.39 11.80
N ALA A 25 14.29 9.85 12.83
CA ALA A 25 14.39 9.11 14.10
C ALA A 25 13.01 8.85 14.73
N VAL A 26 12.09 9.80 14.57
CA VAL A 26 10.69 9.70 15.02
C VAL A 26 9.98 8.58 14.27
N CYS A 27 10.12 8.52 12.95
CA CYS A 27 9.54 7.48 12.11
C CYS A 27 10.04 6.09 12.53
N ARG A 28 11.36 5.92 12.69
CA ARG A 28 11.96 4.66 13.15
C ARG A 28 11.43 4.25 14.53
N LEU A 29 11.37 5.18 15.47
CA LEU A 29 10.85 4.92 16.82
C LEU A 29 9.38 4.51 16.77
N ALA A 30 8.55 5.24 16.04
CA ALA A 30 7.14 4.91 15.88
C ALA A 30 6.96 3.50 15.31
N HIS A 31 7.73 3.13 14.29
CA HIS A 31 7.70 1.78 13.72
C HIS A 31 8.14 0.69 14.70
N VAL A 32 9.18 0.94 15.50
CA VAL A 32 9.62 -0.01 16.53
C VAL A 32 8.51 -0.21 17.56
N LEU A 33 7.89 0.88 18.04
CA LEU A 33 6.81 0.82 19.03
C LEU A 33 5.56 0.14 18.46
N ILE A 34 5.14 0.49 17.25
CA ILE A 34 4.00 -0.14 16.56
C ILE A 34 4.30 -1.62 16.33
N GLY A 35 5.51 -1.97 15.87
CA GLY A 35 5.92 -3.35 15.66
C GLY A 35 5.95 -4.17 16.95
N ALA A 36 6.44 -3.60 18.05
CA ALA A 36 6.45 -4.24 19.36
C ALA A 36 5.03 -4.47 19.89
N ALA A 37 4.12 -3.51 19.70
CA ALA A 37 2.72 -3.64 20.08
C ALA A 37 1.96 -4.63 19.19
N CYS A 38 2.24 -4.65 17.88
CA CYS A 38 1.46 -5.43 16.93
C CYS A 38 1.92 -6.89 16.78
N ARG A 39 3.22 -7.19 16.96
CA ARG A 39 3.75 -8.55 16.76
C ARG A 39 3.12 -9.62 17.67
N PRO A 40 2.90 -9.39 18.98
CA PRO A 40 2.35 -10.43 19.86
C PRO A 40 0.90 -10.81 19.51
N LEU A 41 0.12 -9.87 18.98
CA LEU A 41 -1.31 -10.05 18.73
C LEU A 41 -1.62 -10.37 17.26
N TRP A 42 -0.88 -9.77 16.32
CA TRP A 42 -1.20 -9.82 14.89
C TRP A 42 -0.08 -10.34 13.99
N GLY A 43 1.12 -10.60 14.54
CA GLY A 43 2.26 -11.28 13.91
C GLY A 43 2.33 -11.19 12.38
N PRO A 44 2.50 -10.00 11.77
CA PRO A 44 2.28 -9.83 10.35
C PRO A 44 3.22 -10.68 9.50
N GLN A 45 2.67 -11.41 8.53
CA GLN A 45 3.39 -12.29 7.61
C GLN A 45 3.28 -11.78 6.18
N ALA A 46 4.30 -12.06 5.36
CA ALA A 46 4.27 -11.70 3.95
C ALA A 46 4.79 -12.78 3.01
N GLU A 47 4.20 -12.80 1.83
CA GLU A 47 4.56 -13.65 0.69
C GLU A 47 4.75 -12.78 -0.55
N GLY A 48 5.61 -13.19 -1.49
CA GLY A 48 5.84 -12.45 -2.74
C GLY A 48 6.67 -11.19 -2.57
N VAL A 49 7.41 -11.05 -1.47
CA VAL A 49 8.20 -9.85 -1.14
C VAL A 49 9.29 -9.60 -2.19
N GLU A 50 9.74 -10.63 -2.88
CA GLU A 50 10.62 -10.57 -4.05
C GLU A 50 10.08 -9.73 -5.21
N HIS A 51 8.76 -9.49 -5.27
CA HIS A 51 8.15 -8.60 -6.26
C HIS A 51 8.31 -7.11 -5.92
N LEU A 52 8.74 -6.77 -4.70
CA LEU A 52 9.02 -5.39 -4.30
C LEU A 52 10.40 -4.96 -4.85
N PRO A 53 10.45 -3.97 -5.75
CA PRO A 53 11.74 -3.47 -6.23
C PRO A 53 12.48 -2.76 -5.08
N PRO A 54 13.78 -3.07 -4.86
CA PRO A 54 14.57 -2.44 -3.79
C PRO A 54 14.97 -1.00 -4.10
N THR A 55 14.95 -0.60 -5.36
CA THR A 55 15.28 0.74 -5.84
C THR A 55 14.35 1.16 -6.97
N GLY A 56 14.36 2.46 -7.29
CA GLY A 56 13.52 3.03 -8.32
C GLY A 56 12.10 3.32 -7.84
N ARG A 57 11.42 4.16 -8.62
CA ARG A 57 10.02 4.54 -8.42
C ARG A 57 9.11 3.32 -8.44
N VAL A 58 8.19 3.24 -7.49
CA VAL A 58 7.21 2.16 -7.42
C VAL A 58 5.92 2.61 -6.76
N ILE A 59 4.79 2.15 -7.31
CA ILE A 59 3.47 2.27 -6.70
C ILE A 59 3.11 0.91 -6.09
N LEU A 60 2.81 0.89 -4.79
CA LEU A 60 2.24 -0.26 -4.11
C LEU A 60 0.73 -0.07 -4.01
N ALA A 61 -0.04 -0.97 -4.59
CA ALA A 61 -1.50 -0.88 -4.62
C ALA A 61 -2.12 -1.99 -3.79
N PHE A 62 -2.93 -1.63 -2.79
CA PHE A 62 -3.56 -2.58 -1.87
C PHE A 62 -5.08 -2.46 -1.84
N ASN A 63 -5.78 -3.54 -1.44
CA ASN A 63 -7.17 -3.44 -1.01
C ASN A 63 -7.25 -2.65 0.31
N HIS A 64 -8.38 -1.98 0.56
CA HIS A 64 -8.57 -1.20 1.79
C HIS A 64 -9.78 -1.66 2.60
N ARG A 65 -9.54 -2.50 3.60
CA ARG A 65 -10.59 -3.05 4.46
C ARG A 65 -10.67 -2.34 5.80
N HIS A 66 -9.53 -1.96 6.38
CA HIS A 66 -9.50 -1.39 7.72
C HIS A 66 -8.46 -0.27 7.85
N TRP A 67 -8.52 0.52 8.93
CA TRP A 67 -7.46 1.53 9.16
C TRP A 67 -6.13 0.88 9.56
N MET A 68 -6.18 -0.36 10.06
CA MET A 68 -5.00 -1.16 10.41
C MET A 68 -4.13 -1.47 9.19
N ASP A 69 -4.69 -1.47 7.98
CA ASP A 69 -3.98 -1.64 6.72
C ASP A 69 -2.76 -0.70 6.62
N THR A 70 -2.96 0.56 6.97
CA THR A 70 -1.93 1.61 6.89
C THR A 70 -0.91 1.51 8.02
N LEU A 71 -1.14 0.66 9.04
CA LEU A 71 -0.15 0.33 10.07
C LEU A 71 0.63 -0.94 9.74
N VAL A 72 -0.03 -1.97 9.21
CA VAL A 72 0.60 -3.27 8.92
C VAL A 72 1.52 -3.21 7.71
N VAL A 73 1.11 -2.50 6.65
CA VAL A 73 1.92 -2.41 5.42
C VAL A 73 3.31 -1.84 5.70
N PRO A 74 3.49 -0.70 6.41
CA PRO A 74 4.82 -0.22 6.78
C PRO A 74 5.67 -1.24 7.55
N LEU A 75 5.09 -2.04 8.46
CA LEU A 75 5.86 -3.01 9.25
C LEU A 75 6.58 -4.06 8.39
N ILE A 76 6.02 -4.36 7.23
CA ILE A 76 6.55 -5.33 6.27
C ILE A 76 7.40 -4.62 5.22
N VAL A 77 6.85 -3.61 4.55
CA VAL A 77 7.46 -2.96 3.37
C VAL A 77 8.72 -2.17 3.74
N GLN A 78 8.78 -1.58 4.94
CA GLN A 78 9.92 -0.78 5.39
C GLN A 78 11.25 -1.54 5.46
N LYS A 79 11.25 -2.87 5.34
CA LYS A 79 12.48 -3.66 5.26
C LYS A 79 13.13 -3.60 3.87
N VAL A 80 12.41 -3.06 2.89
CA VAL A 80 12.84 -2.96 1.49
C VAL A 80 12.78 -1.50 1.02
N ARG A 81 11.67 -0.81 1.27
CA ARG A 81 11.40 0.57 0.81
C ARG A 81 10.64 1.35 1.88
N TYR A 82 10.77 2.67 1.93
CA TYR A 82 9.94 3.48 2.81
C TYR A 82 8.64 3.91 2.09
N PRO A 83 7.47 3.31 2.42
CA PRO A 83 6.23 3.64 1.72
C PRO A 83 5.63 4.95 2.24
N ARG A 84 5.36 5.89 1.33
CA ARG A 84 4.56 7.09 1.60
C ARG A 84 3.10 6.83 1.23
N PHE A 85 2.16 7.24 2.07
CA PHE A 85 0.72 6.98 1.85
C PHE A 85 -0.08 8.25 1.60
N LEU A 86 -1.23 8.11 0.95
CA LEU A 86 -2.24 9.16 0.87
C LEU A 86 -3.24 9.03 2.03
N GLY A 87 -3.22 9.98 2.95
CA GLY A 87 -4.05 10.00 4.17
C GLY A 87 -5.17 11.03 4.12
N LYS A 88 -6.24 10.81 4.88
CA LYS A 88 -7.37 11.75 4.96
C LYS A 88 -6.89 13.12 5.51
N GLU A 89 -7.21 14.23 4.84
CA GLU A 89 -6.80 15.58 5.27
C GLU A 89 -7.21 15.90 6.72
N GLU A 90 -8.33 15.34 7.20
CA GLU A 90 -8.80 15.57 8.57
C GLU A 90 -7.85 15.01 9.65
N LEU A 91 -6.98 14.06 9.31
CA LEU A 91 -5.92 13.59 10.22
C LEU A 91 -4.90 14.69 10.56
N PHE A 92 -4.80 15.71 9.70
CA PHE A 92 -3.84 16.80 9.83
C PHE A 92 -4.42 18.03 10.55
N ARG A 93 -5.71 18.01 10.91
CA ARG A 93 -6.36 19.13 11.62
C ARG A 93 -5.89 19.26 13.07
N ASN A 94 -5.59 18.13 13.72
CA ASN A 94 -4.97 18.14 15.04
C ASN A 94 -3.45 18.38 14.85
N PRO A 95 -2.85 19.42 15.46
CA PRO A 95 -1.43 19.75 15.24
C PRO A 95 -0.46 18.62 15.60
N ALA A 96 -0.69 17.92 16.70
CA ALA A 96 0.18 16.83 17.15
C ALA A 96 0.06 15.60 16.23
N LEU A 97 -1.17 15.19 15.92
CA LEU A 97 -1.42 14.08 14.99
C LEU A 97 -0.91 14.42 13.58
N GLY A 98 -1.17 15.62 13.09
CA GLY A 98 -0.73 16.10 11.78
C GLY A 98 0.79 16.15 11.66
N TRP A 99 1.49 16.58 12.72
CA TRP A 99 2.95 16.50 12.77
C TRP A 99 3.44 15.05 12.66
N LEU A 100 2.85 14.13 13.45
CA LEU A 100 3.20 12.71 13.39
C LEU A 100 2.92 12.11 12.02
N MET A 101 1.76 12.38 11.42
CA MET A 101 1.41 11.90 10.07
C MET A 101 2.43 12.37 9.02
N ARG A 102 2.92 13.61 9.11
CA ARG A 102 3.98 14.12 8.22
C ARG A 102 5.32 13.39 8.45
N GLN A 103 5.68 13.11 9.70
CA GLN A 103 6.88 12.33 10.03
C GLN A 103 6.81 10.89 9.50
N LEU A 104 5.60 10.30 9.48
CA LEU A 104 5.32 9.00 8.89
C LEU A 104 5.17 9.01 7.36
N GLY A 105 5.45 10.15 6.71
CA GLY A 105 5.43 10.25 5.24
C GLY A 105 4.02 10.21 4.65
N ILE A 106 2.98 10.55 5.43
CA ILE A 106 1.60 10.60 4.95
C ILE A 106 1.36 11.93 4.26
N ILE A 107 0.90 11.85 3.02
CA ILE A 107 0.49 12.96 2.15
C ILE A 107 -1.00 13.25 2.42
N PRO A 108 -1.38 14.50 2.75
CA PRO A 108 -2.77 14.86 2.95
C PRO A 108 -3.55 14.76 1.63
N LEU A 109 -4.70 14.11 1.69
CA LEU A 109 -5.61 13.90 0.56
C LEU A 109 -7.04 14.28 0.98
N ASN A 110 -7.61 15.25 0.27
CA ASN A 110 -9.01 15.59 0.33
C ASN A 110 -9.83 14.67 -0.58
N ARG A 111 -10.48 13.66 0.01
CA ARG A 111 -11.24 12.65 -0.76
C ARG A 111 -12.55 13.16 -1.37
N ARG A 112 -13.00 14.38 -1.02
CA ARG A 112 -14.28 14.95 -1.48
C ARG A 112 -14.15 15.69 -2.81
N ARG A 113 -12.94 16.11 -3.19
CA ARG A 113 -12.66 16.82 -4.44
C ARG A 113 -11.50 16.12 -5.17
N GLY A 114 -11.40 16.29 -6.48
CA GLY A 114 -10.21 15.87 -7.21
C GLY A 114 -9.00 16.66 -6.70
N ASP A 115 -8.24 16.06 -5.78
CA ASP A 115 -7.17 16.75 -5.08
C ASP A 115 -5.89 16.74 -5.91
N VAL A 116 -5.78 17.75 -6.75
CA VAL A 116 -4.62 18.00 -7.61
C VAL A 116 -3.34 18.16 -6.78
N ALA A 117 -3.42 18.71 -5.56
CA ALA A 117 -2.25 18.91 -4.71
C ALA A 117 -1.72 17.56 -4.20
N ALA A 118 -2.60 16.66 -3.76
CA ALA A 118 -2.21 15.31 -3.35
C ALA A 118 -1.61 14.51 -4.52
N LEU A 119 -2.20 14.61 -5.73
CA LEU A 119 -1.65 13.98 -6.93
C LEU A 119 -0.27 14.54 -7.29
N ARG A 120 -0.07 15.87 -7.22
CA ARG A 120 1.25 16.48 -7.44
C ARG A 120 2.30 15.99 -6.45
N GLN A 121 1.95 15.89 -5.17
CA GLN A 121 2.87 15.37 -4.15
C GLN A 121 3.18 13.88 -4.36
N ALA A 122 2.18 13.09 -4.73
CA ALA A 122 2.36 11.68 -5.10
C ALA A 122 3.27 11.52 -6.33
N THR A 123 3.09 12.35 -7.35
CA THR A 123 3.96 12.40 -8.53
C THR A 123 5.39 12.75 -8.15
N ALA A 124 5.61 13.78 -7.30
CA ALA A 124 6.94 14.17 -6.85
C ALA A 124 7.67 13.02 -6.12
N VAL A 125 6.98 12.27 -5.26
CA VAL A 125 7.55 11.07 -4.61
C VAL A 125 8.05 10.05 -5.62
N LEU A 126 7.32 9.85 -6.72
CA LEU A 126 7.69 8.89 -7.76
C LEU A 126 8.79 9.44 -8.67
N GLU A 127 8.82 10.75 -8.94
CA GLU A 127 9.90 11.40 -9.70
C GLU A 127 11.23 11.37 -8.94
N GLU A 128 11.19 11.40 -7.60
CA GLU A 128 12.34 11.21 -6.70
C GLU A 128 12.74 9.73 -6.52
N GLU A 129 12.28 8.84 -7.40
CA GLU A 129 12.54 7.39 -7.32
C GLU A 129 12.07 6.75 -6.00
N GLY A 130 11.02 7.29 -5.39
CA GLY A 130 10.46 6.86 -4.10
C GLY A 130 9.45 5.71 -4.19
N CYS A 131 8.83 5.40 -3.05
CA CYS A 131 7.81 4.35 -2.92
C CYS A 131 6.49 4.95 -2.44
N LEU A 132 5.46 4.88 -3.29
CA LEU A 132 4.13 5.38 -2.99
C LEU A 132 3.17 4.21 -2.75
N ALA A 133 2.53 4.15 -1.59
CA ALA A 133 1.48 3.20 -1.27
C ALA A 133 0.09 3.85 -1.35
N LEU A 134 -0.84 3.19 -2.03
CA LEU A 134 -2.21 3.66 -2.19
C LEU A 134 -3.21 2.52 -2.22
N TYR A 135 -4.48 2.90 -2.17
CA TYR A 135 -5.61 2.00 -2.28
C TYR A 135 -6.42 2.35 -3.53
N PRO A 136 -6.50 1.49 -4.57
CA PRO A 136 -7.19 1.81 -5.82
C PRO A 136 -8.65 2.20 -5.63
N GLU A 137 -9.32 1.64 -4.61
CA GLU A 137 -10.71 1.95 -4.26
C GLU A 137 -10.89 3.41 -3.78
N GLY A 138 -9.83 4.06 -3.29
CA GLY A 138 -9.82 5.43 -2.77
C GLY A 138 -10.62 5.67 -1.48
N THR A 139 -11.32 4.66 -0.98
CA THR A 139 -12.06 4.64 0.29
C THR A 139 -12.04 3.21 0.86
N ARG A 140 -12.25 3.08 2.17
CA ARG A 140 -12.42 1.76 2.81
C ARG A 140 -13.71 1.10 2.35
N SER A 141 -13.69 -0.20 2.12
CA SER A 141 -14.92 -0.97 1.96
C SER A 141 -15.73 -0.93 3.26
N ARG A 142 -17.03 -0.59 3.18
CA ARG A 142 -17.96 -0.60 4.32
C ARG A 142 -18.83 -1.86 4.37
N THR A 143 -18.82 -2.65 3.29
CA THR A 143 -19.69 -3.82 3.10
C THR A 143 -18.90 -5.13 3.01
N GLY A 144 -17.56 -5.08 3.10
CA GLY A 144 -16.68 -6.23 2.91
C GLY A 144 -16.40 -6.57 1.44
N ALA A 145 -17.24 -6.09 0.51
CA ALA A 145 -17.01 -6.21 -0.93
C ALA A 145 -16.05 -5.12 -1.44
N PRO A 146 -15.12 -5.42 -2.36
CA PRO A 146 -14.25 -4.43 -2.97
C PRO A 146 -15.06 -3.34 -3.70
N GLY A 147 -14.72 -2.08 -3.49
CA GLY A 147 -15.30 -0.95 -4.23
C GLY A 147 -14.82 -0.88 -5.68
N ARG A 148 -15.33 0.08 -6.45
CA ARG A 148 -14.82 0.36 -7.81
C ARG A 148 -13.45 1.02 -7.75
N ALA A 149 -12.53 0.60 -8.62
CA ALA A 149 -11.23 1.24 -8.72
C ALA A 149 -11.37 2.69 -9.23
N LYS A 150 -10.58 3.59 -8.65
CA LYS A 150 -10.44 4.97 -9.10
C LYS A 150 -9.25 5.11 -10.05
N PRO A 151 -9.31 6.02 -11.04
CA PRO A 151 -8.26 6.15 -12.05
C PRO A 151 -6.94 6.71 -11.51
N GLY A 152 -6.86 7.14 -10.24
CA GLY A 152 -5.67 7.77 -9.67
C GLY A 152 -4.41 6.91 -9.73
N VAL A 153 -4.53 5.59 -9.54
CA VAL A 153 -3.39 4.66 -9.67
C VAL A 153 -2.88 4.60 -11.11
N ALA A 154 -3.79 4.58 -12.09
CA ALA A 154 -3.44 4.56 -13.50
C ALA A 154 -2.84 5.87 -13.96
N PHE A 155 -3.40 7.01 -13.52
CA PHE A 155 -2.86 8.33 -13.79
C PHE A 155 -1.42 8.46 -13.30
N LEU A 156 -1.13 8.05 -12.06
CA LEU A 156 0.23 8.10 -11.50
C LEU A 156 1.18 7.18 -12.26
N ALA A 157 0.76 5.96 -12.58
CA ALA A 157 1.57 5.01 -13.34
C ALA A 157 1.87 5.50 -14.77
N GLN A 158 0.87 6.06 -15.45
CA GLN A 158 1.01 6.66 -16.77
C GLN A 158 1.96 7.85 -16.74
N GLN A 159 1.74 8.80 -15.83
CA GLN A 159 2.47 10.06 -15.75
C GLN A 159 3.95 9.84 -15.42
N THR A 160 4.25 8.85 -14.59
CA THR A 160 5.59 8.65 -14.03
C THR A 160 6.32 7.44 -14.59
N GLY A 161 5.64 6.57 -15.35
CA GLY A 161 6.17 5.28 -15.79
C GLY A 161 6.41 4.28 -14.64
N ALA A 162 5.95 4.59 -13.43
CA ALA A 162 6.17 3.73 -12.27
C ALA A 162 5.44 2.39 -12.42
N PRO A 163 6.12 1.25 -12.15
CA PRO A 163 5.44 -0.03 -12.02
C PRO A 163 4.50 -0.02 -10.82
N VAL A 164 3.38 -0.74 -10.97
CA VAL A 164 2.40 -0.96 -9.90
C VAL A 164 2.55 -2.38 -9.37
N VAL A 165 3.01 -2.54 -8.14
CA VAL A 165 3.07 -3.84 -7.45
C VAL A 165 1.76 -4.02 -6.68
N PRO A 166 0.92 -4.99 -7.08
CA PRO A 166 -0.30 -5.31 -6.34
C PRO A 166 0.05 -6.05 -5.04
N GLY A 167 -0.64 -5.71 -3.96
CA GLY A 167 -0.56 -6.45 -2.70
C GLY A 167 -1.95 -6.65 -2.09
N ARG A 168 -2.21 -7.83 -1.54
CA ARG A 168 -3.47 -8.14 -0.86
C ARG A 168 -3.26 -8.29 0.63
N LEU A 169 -4.03 -7.50 1.38
CA LEU A 169 -4.16 -7.55 2.83
C LEU A 169 -5.31 -8.47 3.24
N PHE A 170 -5.00 -9.30 4.23
CA PHE A 170 -5.90 -10.28 4.82
C PHE A 170 -6.05 -10.01 6.32
N GLU A 171 -7.23 -10.25 6.87
CA GLU A 171 -7.58 -10.32 8.30
C GLU A 171 -7.46 -9.01 9.08
N THR A 172 -7.01 -7.94 8.44
CA THR A 172 -6.95 -6.57 9.00
C THR A 172 -8.29 -6.04 9.53
N ASP A 173 -9.41 -6.52 8.98
CA ASP A 173 -10.79 -6.21 9.35
C ASP A 173 -11.28 -6.92 10.61
N ARG A 174 -10.55 -7.93 11.10
CA ARG A 174 -10.84 -8.64 12.36
C ARG A 174 -10.30 -7.93 13.60
N PHE A 175 -9.67 -6.77 13.45
CA PHE A 175 -9.16 -6.01 14.59
C PHE A 175 -10.27 -5.71 15.61
N PRO A 176 -10.05 -5.90 16.93
CA PRO A 176 -8.77 -6.16 17.60
C PRO A 176 -8.44 -7.63 17.88
N GLU A 177 -9.14 -8.60 17.27
CA GLU A 177 -8.89 -10.02 17.52
C GLU A 177 -7.42 -10.41 17.28
N PRO A 178 -6.83 -11.28 18.12
CA PRO A 178 -5.46 -11.74 17.94
C PRO A 178 -5.40 -12.74 16.77
N VAL A 179 -5.17 -12.21 15.57
CA VAL A 179 -5.08 -12.99 14.33
C VAL A 179 -3.88 -12.54 13.50
N THR A 180 -3.17 -13.51 12.93
CA THR A 180 -2.09 -13.25 11.98
C THR A 180 -2.61 -12.47 10.78
N MET A 181 -2.13 -11.24 10.61
CA MET A 181 -2.43 -10.41 9.44
C MET A 181 -1.45 -10.76 8.32
N ARG A 182 -1.97 -11.09 7.14
CA ARG A 182 -1.14 -11.53 6.00
C ARG A 182 -1.12 -10.50 4.89
N LEU A 183 0.03 -10.40 4.22
CA LEU A 183 0.23 -9.56 3.05
C LEU A 183 0.85 -10.37 1.91
N LYS A 184 0.13 -10.52 0.80
CA LYS A 184 0.65 -11.21 -0.37
C LYS A 184 0.91 -10.22 -1.49
N PHE A 185 2.10 -10.22 -2.06
CA PHE A 185 2.47 -9.36 -3.19
C PHE A 185 2.46 -10.15 -4.50
N GLY A 186 2.00 -9.50 -5.57
CA GLY A 186 2.03 -10.03 -6.94
C GLY A 186 3.06 -9.34 -7.83
N PRO A 187 3.27 -9.87 -9.05
CA PRO A 187 4.20 -9.29 -10.01
C PRO A 187 3.79 -7.88 -10.42
N ALA A 188 4.79 -7.04 -10.71
CA ALA A 188 4.59 -5.67 -11.11
C ALA A 188 3.82 -5.54 -12.43
N LEU A 189 2.81 -4.68 -12.45
CA LEU A 189 2.05 -4.27 -13.62
C LEU A 189 2.61 -2.97 -14.17
N ARG A 190 2.72 -2.85 -15.50
CA ARG A 190 3.08 -1.59 -16.17
C ARG A 190 1.87 -1.05 -16.91
N TYR A 191 1.70 0.26 -16.84
CA TYR A 191 0.67 0.93 -17.64
C TYR A 191 1.01 0.80 -19.13
N SER A 192 0.01 0.41 -19.92
CA SER A 192 0.08 0.33 -21.38
C SER A 192 -1.26 0.81 -21.94
N GLY A 193 -1.29 2.01 -22.51
CA GLY A 193 -2.51 2.64 -23.02
C GLY A 193 -2.21 4.01 -23.61
N ASP A 194 -3.20 4.59 -24.28
CA ASP A 194 -3.14 5.90 -24.96
C ASP A 194 -3.26 7.10 -24.00
N GLY A 195 -3.44 6.86 -22.70
CA GLY A 195 -3.71 7.90 -21.72
C GLY A 195 -5.15 8.39 -21.66
N GLY A 196 -6.04 7.81 -22.48
CA GLY A 196 -7.46 8.10 -22.46
C GLY A 196 -8.12 7.69 -21.14
N LYS A 197 -9.25 8.33 -20.81
CA LYS A 197 -10.01 8.05 -19.58
C LYS A 197 -10.39 6.56 -19.47
N GLU A 198 -10.76 5.95 -20.58
CA GLU A 198 -11.12 4.53 -20.64
C GLU A 198 -9.93 3.62 -20.36
N SER A 199 -8.79 3.85 -21.03
CA SER A 199 -7.53 3.13 -20.80
C SER A 199 -7.06 3.25 -19.35
N CYS A 200 -7.16 4.45 -18.76
CA CYS A 200 -6.84 4.68 -17.34
C CYS A 200 -7.79 3.93 -16.41
N GLN A 201 -9.08 3.93 -16.68
CA GLN A 201 -10.04 3.18 -15.88
C GLN A 201 -9.79 1.67 -15.98
N ALA A 202 -9.61 1.15 -17.20
CA ALA A 202 -9.34 -0.27 -17.45
C ALA A 202 -8.06 -0.75 -16.74
N PHE A 203 -7.00 0.06 -16.74
CA PHE A 203 -5.79 -0.27 -15.99
C PHE A 203 -6.02 -0.27 -14.48
N ALA A 204 -6.76 0.72 -13.95
CA ALA A 204 -7.10 0.76 -12.54
C ALA A 204 -7.95 -0.45 -12.11
N ASP A 205 -8.92 -0.84 -12.93
CA ASP A 205 -9.75 -2.03 -12.70
C ASP A 205 -8.90 -3.30 -12.73
N LYS A 206 -8.01 -3.45 -13.73
CA LYS A 206 -7.05 -4.57 -13.81
C LYS A 206 -6.14 -4.67 -12.57
N VAL A 207 -5.64 -3.53 -12.06
CA VAL A 207 -4.85 -3.50 -10.82
C VAL A 207 -5.67 -4.04 -9.65
N LEU A 208 -6.91 -3.58 -9.50
CA LEU A 208 -7.79 -4.03 -8.43
C LEU A 208 -8.15 -5.52 -8.57
N GLU A 209 -8.50 -5.99 -9.76
CA GLU A 209 -8.76 -7.41 -10.04
C GLU A 209 -7.54 -8.27 -9.71
N THR A 210 -6.33 -7.81 -10.06
CA THR A 210 -5.09 -8.51 -9.73
C THR A 210 -4.88 -8.57 -8.21
N ILE A 211 -5.14 -7.48 -7.48
CA ILE A 211 -5.10 -7.49 -6.01
C ILE A 211 -6.07 -8.53 -5.45
N LEU A 212 -7.27 -8.64 -6.02
CA LEU A 212 -8.32 -9.53 -5.53
C LEU A 212 -8.14 -11.00 -5.94
N SER A 213 -7.25 -11.29 -6.89
CA SER A 213 -6.91 -12.66 -7.30
C SER A 213 -5.70 -13.24 -6.58
N LEU A 214 -4.93 -12.43 -5.84
CA LEU A 214 -3.86 -12.89 -4.94
C LEU A 214 -4.41 -13.72 -3.79
#